data_AF-A0AAW1C2M3-F1
#
_entry.id   AF-A0AAW1C2M3-F1
#
_cell.length_a   1.000
_cell.length_b   1.000
_cell.length_c   1.000
_cell.angle_alpha   90.00
_cell.angle_beta   90.00
_cell.angle_gamma   90.00
#
_symmetry.space_group_name_H-M   'P 1'
#
loop_
_entity.id
_entity.type
_entity.pdbx_description
1 polymer ?
#
loop_
_entity_poly.entity_id
_entity_poly.type
_entity_poly.pdbx_seq_one_letter_code
_entity_poly.pdbx_strand_id
1 'polypeptide(L)'
;MGAGCTALVVAVVARKLELTKAEKHVHNFMMDTQLTKRVKNAAANVLRETWLIYKNTKLVKKIDHAKVRKHQRKFLQAIHQLRSVKMEQRKLNDQANTLVDLAKTQNIMYDMISDLNERSEDFEKRIVTLETKLETLIDAQ
;
A
#
# COMPACT_ATOMS: atom_id res chain seq x y z
N MET A 1 -22.69 -18.98 33.86
CA MET A 1 -22.70 -19.63 32.53
C MET A 1 -23.01 -18.68 31.37
N GLY A 2 -23.86 -17.65 31.50
CA GLY A 2 -24.22 -16.77 30.37
C GLY A 2 -23.10 -15.87 29.82
N ALA A 3 -22.37 -15.15 30.68
CA ALA A 3 -21.38 -14.16 30.23
C ALA A 3 -20.18 -14.77 29.46
N GLY A 4 -19.68 -15.94 29.90
CA GLY A 4 -18.59 -16.64 29.22
C GLY A 4 -18.98 -17.16 27.83
N CYS A 5 -20.23 -17.59 27.67
CA CYS A 5 -20.75 -18.04 26.38
C CYS A 5 -20.85 -16.86 25.39
N THR A 6 -21.36 -15.72 25.85
CA THR A 6 -21.42 -14.49 25.03
C THR A 6 -20.03 -14.01 24.62
N ALA A 7 -19.06 -14.00 25.54
CA ALA A 7 -17.69 -13.60 25.24
C ALA A 7 -17.02 -14.51 24.19
N LEU A 8 -17.22 -15.84 24.31
CA LEU A 8 -16.75 -16.80 23.33
C LEU A 8 -17.38 -16.58 21.95
N VAL A 9 -18.69 -16.38 21.87
CA VAL A 9 -19.38 -16.12 20.60
C VAL A 9 -18.84 -14.84 19.94
N VAL A 10 -18.66 -13.76 20.69
CA VAL A 10 -18.10 -12.50 20.16
C VAL A 10 -16.68 -12.72 19.63
N ALA A 11 -15.82 -13.43 20.37
CA ALA A 11 -14.45 -13.72 19.94
C ALA A 11 -14.41 -14.57 18.65
N VAL A 12 -15.26 -15.59 18.55
CA VAL A 12 -15.36 -16.45 17.36
C VAL A 12 -15.89 -15.66 16.16
N VAL A 13 -16.94 -14.85 16.35
CA VAL A 13 -17.52 -14.03 15.28
C VAL A 13 -16.53 -12.99 14.79
N ALA A 14 -15.83 -12.29 15.68
CA ALA A 14 -14.81 -11.32 15.31
C ALA A 14 -13.73 -11.95 14.41
N ARG A 15 -13.21 -13.12 14.80
CA ARG A 15 -12.18 -13.84 14.03
C ARG A 15 -12.69 -14.36 12.69
N LYS A 16 -13.98 -14.69 12.57
CA LYS A 16 -14.61 -15.13 11.31
C LYS A 16 -14.93 -13.97 10.35
N LEU A 17 -15.04 -12.74 10.86
CA LEU A 17 -15.23 -11.53 10.04
C LEU A 17 -13.91 -10.92 9.55
N GLU A 18 -12.79 -11.28 10.17
CA GLU A 18 -11.47 -10.86 9.71
C GLU A 18 -11.10 -11.55 8.38
N LEU A 19 -10.86 -10.74 7.37
CA LEU A 19 -10.35 -11.23 6.08
C LEU A 19 -8.95 -11.81 6.24
N THR A 20 -8.74 -12.99 5.64
CA THR A 20 -7.43 -13.62 5.50
C THR A 20 -6.49 -12.76 4.64
N LYS A 21 -5.18 -13.05 4.69
CA LYS A 21 -4.18 -12.34 3.88
C LYS A 21 -4.48 -12.42 2.37
N ALA A 22 -4.91 -13.59 1.89
CA ALA A 22 -5.25 -13.80 0.48
C ALA A 22 -6.50 -13.01 0.08
N GLU A 23 -7.56 -13.04 0.90
CA GLU A 23 -8.77 -12.26 0.66
C GLU A 23 -8.51 -10.75 0.69
N LYS A 24 -7.69 -10.27 1.63
CA LYS A 24 -7.25 -8.86 1.67
C LYS A 24 -6.51 -8.46 0.39
N HIS A 25 -5.66 -9.35 -0.16
CA HIS A 25 -4.94 -9.07 -1.40
C HIS A 25 -5.91 -8.93 -2.59
N VAL A 26 -6.85 -9.87 -2.74
CA VAL A 26 -7.89 -9.80 -3.78
C VAL A 26 -8.77 -8.57 -3.59
N HIS A 27 -9.16 -8.26 -2.36
CA HIS A 27 -9.96 -7.08 -2.03
C HIS A 27 -9.24 -5.78 -2.41
N ASN A 28 -7.96 -5.64 -2.06
CA ASN A 28 -7.17 -4.47 -2.41
C ASN A 28 -7.02 -4.32 -3.93
N PHE A 29 -6.78 -5.42 -4.65
CA PHE A 29 -6.72 -5.43 -6.11
C PHE A 29 -8.04 -4.99 -6.75
N MET A 30 -9.16 -5.50 -6.24
CA MET A 30 -10.49 -5.12 -6.72
C MET A 30 -10.77 -3.63 -6.44
N MET A 31 -10.44 -3.15 -5.24
CA MET A 31 -10.66 -1.76 -4.85
C MET A 31 -9.79 -0.81 -5.70
N ASP A 32 -8.53 -1.16 -5.96
CA ASP A 32 -7.62 -0.42 -6.85
C ASP A 32 -8.18 -0.31 -8.29
N THR A 33 -8.66 -1.44 -8.83
CA THR A 33 -9.28 -1.47 -10.17
C THR A 33 -10.52 -0.56 -10.22
N GLN A 34 -11.34 -0.55 -9.16
CA GLN A 34 -12.53 0.31 -9.09
C GLN A 34 -12.15 1.80 -8.99
N LEU A 35 -11.19 2.15 -8.14
CA LEU A 35 -10.74 3.54 -8.01
C LEU A 35 -10.12 4.04 -9.31
N THR A 36 -9.30 3.24 -9.99
CA THR A 36 -8.73 3.58 -11.29
C THR A 36 -9.83 3.90 -12.32
N LYS A 37 -10.91 3.10 -12.37
CA LYS A 37 -12.07 3.40 -13.23
C LYS A 37 -12.75 4.72 -12.85
N ARG A 38 -12.94 4.98 -11.55
CA ARG A 38 -13.53 6.24 -11.06
C ARG A 38 -12.66 7.45 -11.40
N VAL A 39 -11.33 7.35 -11.30
CA VAL A 39 -10.39 8.41 -11.73
C VAL A 39 -10.59 8.74 -13.19
N LYS A 40 -10.58 7.73 -14.07
CA LYS A 40 -10.76 7.92 -15.51
C LYS A 40 -12.09 8.60 -15.84
N ASN A 41 -13.18 8.16 -15.20
CA ASN A 41 -14.50 8.75 -15.38
C ASN A 41 -14.58 10.21 -14.89
N ALA A 42 -14.05 10.49 -13.70
CA ALA A 42 -14.03 11.84 -13.15
C ALA A 42 -13.17 12.79 -14.00
N ALA A 43 -12.01 12.33 -14.47
CA ALA A 43 -11.14 13.08 -15.37
C ALA A 43 -11.82 13.36 -16.73
N ALA A 44 -12.52 12.38 -17.30
CA ALA A 44 -13.30 12.57 -18.52
C ALA A 44 -14.42 13.61 -18.32
N ASN A 45 -15.10 13.58 -17.17
CA ASN A 45 -16.11 14.59 -16.83
C ASN A 45 -15.51 15.99 -16.66
N VAL A 46 -14.33 16.10 -16.06
CA VAL A 46 -13.60 17.37 -15.96
C VAL A 46 -13.36 17.94 -17.36
N LEU A 47 -12.79 17.16 -18.28
CA LEU A 47 -12.54 17.60 -19.66
C LEU A 47 -13.84 17.96 -20.40
N ARG A 48 -14.87 17.11 -20.28
CA ARG A 48 -16.18 17.34 -20.88
C ARG A 48 -16.80 18.66 -20.44
N GLU A 49 -16.83 18.91 -19.14
CA GLU A 49 -17.47 20.12 -18.61
C GLU A 49 -16.60 21.36 -18.87
N THR A 50 -15.26 21.27 -18.87
CA THR A 50 -14.38 22.35 -19.33
C THR A 50 -14.69 22.75 -20.76
N TRP A 51 -14.78 21.77 -21.67
CA TRP A 51 -15.13 22.02 -23.07
C TRP A 51 -16.52 22.65 -23.20
N LEU A 52 -17.52 22.15 -22.48
CA LEU A 52 -18.87 22.70 -22.54
C LEU A 52 -18.96 24.12 -21.98
N ILE A 53 -18.20 24.44 -20.92
CA ILE A 53 -18.08 25.81 -20.43
C ILE A 53 -17.46 26.70 -21.50
N TYR A 54 -16.34 26.29 -22.10
CA TYR A 54 -15.67 27.04 -23.15
C TYR A 54 -16.60 27.28 -24.35
N LYS A 55 -17.27 26.22 -24.84
CA LYS A 55 -18.24 26.30 -25.93
C LYS A 55 -19.34 27.32 -25.64
N ASN A 56 -19.96 27.27 -24.47
CA ASN A 56 -21.10 28.15 -24.14
C ASN A 56 -20.69 29.56 -23.66
N THR A 57 -19.39 29.84 -23.52
CA THR A 57 -18.89 31.18 -23.12
C THR A 57 -18.08 31.87 -24.22
N LYS A 58 -17.43 31.12 -25.13
CA LYS A 58 -16.51 31.65 -26.15
C LYS A 58 -16.90 31.34 -27.59
N LEU A 59 -17.67 30.28 -27.84
CA LEU A 59 -18.02 29.82 -29.20
C LEU A 59 -19.49 30.09 -29.58
N VAL A 60 -20.17 30.99 -28.87
CA VAL A 60 -21.57 31.35 -29.11
C VAL A 60 -21.73 32.86 -29.24
N LYS A 61 -22.63 33.31 -30.12
CA LYS A 61 -22.91 34.74 -30.35
C LYS A 61 -23.59 35.41 -29.15
N LYS A 62 -24.44 34.68 -28.42
CA LYS A 62 -25.11 35.14 -27.18
C LYS A 62 -24.93 34.08 -26.10
N ILE A 63 -24.50 34.52 -24.92
CA ILE A 63 -24.20 33.63 -23.79
C ILE A 63 -25.48 33.33 -23.01
N ASP A 64 -25.75 32.04 -22.82
CA ASP A 64 -26.78 31.57 -21.88
C ASP A 64 -26.15 31.30 -20.50
N HIS A 65 -26.32 32.24 -19.59
CA HIS A 65 -25.77 32.14 -18.23
C HIS A 65 -26.35 30.97 -17.42
N ALA A 66 -27.59 30.55 -17.66
CA ALA A 66 -28.19 29.44 -16.93
C ALA A 66 -27.50 28.12 -17.31
N LYS A 67 -27.23 27.93 -18.61
CA LYS A 67 -26.50 26.78 -19.12
C LYS A 67 -25.04 26.76 -18.67
N VAL A 68 -24.38 27.92 -18.67
CA VAL A 68 -23.00 28.05 -18.14
C VAL A 68 -22.94 27.67 -16.67
N ARG A 69 -23.85 28.18 -15.81
CA ARG A 69 -23.90 27.81 -14.38
C ARG A 69 -24.14 26.30 -14.18
N LYS A 70 -24.94 25.68 -15.03
CA LYS A 70 -25.17 24.21 -14.99
C LYS A 70 -23.87 23.45 -15.24
N HIS A 71 -23.10 23.81 -16.26
CA HIS A 71 -21.83 23.17 -16.57
C HIS A 71 -20.74 23.48 -15.53
N GLN A 72 -20.69 24.70 -15.00
CA GLN A 72 -19.79 25.07 -13.90
C GLN A 72 -20.02 24.22 -12.64
N ARG A 73 -21.28 23.98 -12.26
CA ARG A 73 -21.59 23.12 -11.11
C ARG A 73 -21.12 21.68 -11.32
N LYS A 74 -21.36 21.13 -12.51
CA LYS A 74 -20.90 19.78 -12.88
C LYS A 74 -19.38 19.69 -12.95
N PHE A 75 -18.72 20.71 -13.47
CA PHE A 75 -17.27 20.82 -13.49
C PHE A 75 -16.69 20.80 -12.07
N LEU A 76 -17.25 21.60 -11.17
CA LEU A 76 -16.81 21.63 -9.77
C LEU A 76 -17.02 20.27 -9.08
N GLN A 77 -18.18 19.64 -9.30
CA GLN A 77 -18.45 18.28 -8.80
C GLN A 77 -17.42 17.27 -9.32
N ALA A 78 -17.09 17.31 -10.62
CA ALA A 78 -16.10 16.40 -11.20
C ALA A 78 -14.69 16.63 -10.62
N ILE A 79 -14.29 17.89 -10.36
CA ILE A 79 -13.03 18.20 -9.67
C ILE A 79 -13.03 17.64 -8.25
N HIS A 80 -14.11 17.84 -7.48
CA HIS A 80 -14.18 17.31 -6.11
C HIS A 80 -14.14 15.79 -6.09
N GLN A 81 -14.87 15.13 -7.00
CA GLN A 81 -14.82 13.67 -7.16
C GLN A 81 -13.40 13.20 -7.48
N LEU A 82 -12.73 13.84 -8.44
CA LEU A 82 -11.36 13.47 -8.82
C LEU A 82 -10.38 13.62 -7.64
N ARG A 83 -10.50 14.71 -6.85
CA ARG A 83 -9.70 14.91 -5.64
C ARG A 83 -9.98 13.86 -4.58
N SER A 84 -11.24 13.54 -4.33
CA SER A 84 -11.66 12.54 -3.36
C SER A 84 -11.12 11.15 -3.72
N VAL A 85 -11.31 10.71 -4.97
CA VAL A 85 -10.81 9.42 -5.46
C VAL A 85 -9.28 9.38 -5.41
N LYS A 86 -8.58 10.47 -5.74
CA LYS A 86 -7.11 10.55 -5.61
C LYS A 86 -6.62 10.42 -4.17
N MET A 87 -7.37 10.93 -3.19
CA MET A 87 -7.05 10.76 -1.78
C MET A 87 -7.27 9.33 -1.31
N GLU A 88 -8.37 8.70 -1.76
CA GLU A 88 -8.69 7.30 -1.47
C GLU A 88 -7.65 6.35 -2.05
N GLN A 89 -7.20 6.62 -3.28
CA GLN A 89 -6.11 5.90 -3.95
C GLN A 89 -4.80 5.96 -3.15
N ARG A 90 -4.45 7.14 -2.61
CA ARG A 90 -3.25 7.30 -1.78
C ARG A 90 -3.33 6.45 -0.51
N LYS A 91 -4.46 6.48 0.20
CA LYS A 91 -4.67 5.65 1.40
C LYS A 91 -4.51 4.17 1.11
N LEU A 92 -5.05 3.69 -0.01
CA LEU A 92 -4.90 2.30 -0.43
C LEU A 92 -3.45 1.91 -0.69
N ASN A 93 -2.71 2.80 -1.37
CA ASN A 93 -1.31 2.56 -1.69
C ASN A 93 -0.44 2.51 -0.42
N ASP A 94 -0.69 3.42 0.53
CA ASP A 94 0.00 3.43 1.81
C ASP A 94 -0.24 2.14 2.61
N GLN A 95 -1.47 1.61 2.58
CA GLN A 95 -1.80 0.32 3.19
C GLN A 95 -1.06 -0.86 2.53
N ALA A 96 -0.94 -0.86 1.19
CA ALA A 96 -0.24 -1.92 0.47
C ALA A 96 1.28 -1.95 0.78
N ASN A 97 1.90 -0.78 0.95
CA ASN A 97 3.33 -0.67 1.20
C ASN A 97 3.76 -1.29 2.54
N THR A 98 2.98 -1.10 3.62
CA THR A 98 3.35 -1.61 4.96
C THR A 98 3.64 -3.11 5.03
N LEU A 99 2.84 -3.95 4.36
CA LEU A 99 3.01 -5.40 4.36
C LEU A 99 4.22 -5.84 3.50
N VAL A 100 4.44 -5.13 2.39
CA VAL A 100 5.57 -5.36 1.48
C VAL A 100 6.88 -4.96 2.15
N ASP A 101 6.89 -3.85 2.87
CA ASP A 101 8.07 -3.33 3.56
C ASP A 101 8.51 -4.26 4.70
N LEU A 102 7.55 -4.89 5.40
CA LEU A 102 7.87 -5.92 6.40
C LEU A 102 8.52 -7.15 5.74
N ALA A 103 7.98 -7.63 4.62
CA ALA A 103 8.56 -8.77 3.90
C ALA A 103 9.96 -8.45 3.36
N LYS A 104 10.17 -7.24 2.82
CA LYS A 104 11.50 -6.78 2.38
C LYS A 104 12.48 -6.70 3.54
N THR A 105 12.04 -6.17 4.68
CA THR A 105 12.88 -6.09 5.89
C THR A 105 13.29 -7.48 6.35
N GLN A 106 12.37 -8.45 6.31
CA GLN A 106 12.67 -9.85 6.64
C GLN A 106 13.73 -10.45 5.68
N ASN A 107 13.61 -10.23 4.37
CA ASN A 107 14.60 -10.70 3.40
C ASN A 107 16.00 -10.09 3.64
N ILE A 108 16.07 -8.76 3.80
CA ILE A 108 17.33 -8.06 4.10
C ILE A 108 17.96 -8.60 5.39
N MET A 109 17.13 -8.89 6.40
CA MET A 109 17.58 -9.43 7.67
C MET A 109 18.12 -10.85 7.53
N TYR A 110 17.48 -11.70 6.72
CA TYR A 110 17.99 -13.03 6.41
C TYR A 110 19.36 -12.97 5.71
N ASP A 111 19.51 -12.12 4.70
CA ASP A 111 20.78 -11.95 3.99
C ASP A 111 21.89 -11.50 4.95
N MET A 112 21.59 -10.51 5.81
CA MET A 112 22.55 -10.01 6.80
C MET A 112 22.95 -11.07 7.84
N ILE A 113 22.00 -11.90 8.29
CA ILE A 113 22.28 -12.99 9.24
C ILE A 113 23.14 -14.06 8.56
N SER A 114 22.87 -14.37 7.29
CA SER A 114 23.67 -15.33 6.51
C SER A 114 25.12 -14.86 6.39
N ASP A 115 25.32 -13.60 6.00
CA ASP A 115 26.66 -12.99 5.90
C ASP A 115 27.39 -12.99 7.25
N LEU A 116 26.66 -12.73 8.34
CA LEU A 116 27.21 -12.71 9.69
C LEU A 116 27.63 -14.12 10.14
N ASN A 117 26.84 -15.14 9.80
CA ASN A 117 27.16 -16.53 10.11
C ASN A 117 28.39 -17.01 9.33
N GLU A 118 28.49 -16.68 8.03
CA GLU A 118 29.67 -16.99 7.21
C GLU A 118 30.95 -16.36 7.79
N ARG A 119 30.88 -15.10 8.21
CA ARG A 119 32.00 -14.43 8.89
C ARG A 119 32.32 -15.07 10.24
N SER A 120 31.30 -15.49 10.99
CA SER A 120 31.48 -16.20 12.27
C SER A 120 32.24 -17.51 12.07
N GLU A 121 31.88 -18.30 11.06
CA GLU A 121 32.57 -19.54 10.73
C GLU A 121 34.03 -19.31 10.31
N ASP A 122 34.32 -18.24 9.56
CA ASP A 122 35.70 -17.87 9.22
C ASP A 122 36.50 -17.48 10.46
N PHE A 123 35.91 -16.69 11.37
CA PHE A 123 36.55 -16.35 12.63
C PHE A 123 36.82 -17.58 13.50
N GLU A 124 35.88 -18.52 13.58
CA GLU A 124 36.02 -19.74 14.36
C GLU A 124 37.15 -20.63 13.80
N LYS A 125 37.26 -20.77 12.48
CA LYS A 125 38.41 -21.44 11.84
C LYS A 125 39.74 -20.78 12.17
N ARG A 126 39.77 -19.44 12.18
CA ARG A 126 40.98 -18.68 12.54
C ARG A 126 41.35 -18.84 14.01
N ILE A 127 40.37 -18.91 14.91
CA ILE A 127 40.59 -19.17 16.34
C ILE A 127 41.19 -20.56 16.52
N VAL A 128 40.59 -21.60 15.93
CA VAL A 128 41.13 -22.97 15.98
C VAL A 128 42.57 -23.01 15.49
N THR A 129 42.86 -22.33 14.36
CA THR A 129 44.23 -22.27 13.81
C THR A 129 45.21 -21.59 14.78
N LEU A 130 44.76 -20.56 15.52
CA LEU A 130 45.58 -19.90 16.53
C LEU A 130 45.79 -20.78 17.75
N GLU A 131 44.76 -21.48 18.23
CA GLU A 131 44.84 -22.44 19.33
C GLU A 131 45.85 -23.55 19.02
N THR A 132 45.79 -24.15 17.83
CA THR A 132 46.75 -25.19 17.42
C THR A 132 48.18 -24.65 17.38
N LYS A 133 48.40 -23.43 16.87
CA LYS A 133 49.73 -22.81 16.89
C LYS A 133 50.23 -22.56 18.31
N LEU A 134 49.34 -22.18 19.22
CA LEU A 134 49.68 -21.96 20.62
C LEU A 134 50.09 -23.28 21.31
N GLU A 135 49.33 -24.35 21.09
CA GLU A 135 49.68 -25.70 21.60
C GLU A 135 51.05 -26.16 21.12
N THR A 136 51.35 -25.99 19.83
CA THR A 136 52.68 -26.37 19.29
C THR A 136 53.84 -25.58 19.91
N LEU A 137 53.60 -24.35 20.36
CA LEU A 137 54.62 -23.55 21.05
C LEU A 137 54.82 -23.99 22.50
N ILE A 138 53.74 -24.42 23.18
CA ILE A 138 53.79 -24.93 24.55
C ILE A 138 54.48 -26.29 24.59
N ASP A 139 54.19 -27.19 23.63
CA ASP A 139 54.78 -28.54 23.58
C ASP A 139 56.26 -28.54 23.16
N ALA A 140 56.77 -27.43 22.61
CA ALA A 140 58.16 -27.28 22.20
C ALA A 140 59.13 -26.87 23.34
N GLN A 141 58.63 -26.77 24.58
CA GLN A 141 59.37 -26.32 25.76
C GLN A 141 59.53 -27.43 26.81
#